data_AF-A0A849ZMB6-F1
#
_entry.id   AF-A0A849ZMB6-F1
#
_cell.length_a   1.000
_cell.length_b   1.000
_cell.length_c   1.000
_cell.angle_alpha   90.00
_cell.angle_beta   90.00
_cell.angle_gamma   90.00
#
_symmetry.space_group_name_H-M   'P 1'
#
loop_
_entity.id
_entity.type
_entity.pdbx_description
1 polymer ?
#
loop_
_entity_poly.entity_id
_entity_poly.type
_entity_poly.pdbx_seq_one_letter_code
_entity_poly.pdbx_strand_id
1 'polypeptide(L)'
;MQLDGTPPPHHAPGGEPGAGGRPHLLMCAPDHFDVQYVINPWMEGNIGRPDIARARVQWEALRAALARHAEVVVCPPAPGLPDMVFTANAGLVLNRRVILSAFAHPQRQPEEVHFAEWFRAHGFEVILPPEPYRFEGCGDAVFDTHRQLLWLGYGQRSSLEAHPFIAETMQIETVSLRLVDPRYYHLDVALCALPGGDVMYHPAAFDSPSLAEIERRVAPERRIPVSAGDAQVFACNAVALGEAL
;
A
#
# COMPACT_ATOMS: atom_id res chain seq x y z
N MET A 1 13.62 25.15 -49.17
CA MET A 1 14.79 24.32 -48.82
C MET A 1 15.20 24.74 -47.42
N GLN A 2 14.54 24.18 -46.42
CA GLN A 2 15.01 23.10 -45.54
C GLN A 2 15.45 23.68 -44.19
N LEU A 3 14.75 23.22 -43.17
CA LEU A 3 14.98 23.40 -41.74
C LEU A 3 16.25 22.64 -41.33
N ASP A 4 16.95 23.11 -40.30
CA ASP A 4 17.67 22.31 -39.29
C ASP A 4 18.11 23.31 -38.19
N GLY A 5 17.80 23.20 -36.89
CA GLY A 5 17.25 22.08 -36.13
C GLY A 5 18.30 21.50 -35.20
N THR A 6 18.58 22.15 -34.05
CA THR A 6 19.03 21.45 -32.82
C THR A 6 19.00 22.38 -31.60
N PRO A 7 18.12 22.16 -30.61
CA PRO A 7 18.22 22.78 -29.29
C PRO A 7 19.28 22.05 -28.43
N PRO A 8 19.80 22.69 -27.36
CA PRO A 8 20.89 22.14 -26.54
C PRO A 8 20.43 20.88 -25.78
N PRO A 9 21.37 19.99 -25.39
CA PRO A 9 21.02 18.73 -24.76
C PRO A 9 20.42 18.97 -23.38
N HIS A 10 19.24 18.38 -23.15
CA HIS A 10 18.70 18.18 -21.82
C HIS A 10 19.61 17.22 -21.06
N HIS A 11 20.26 17.71 -20.00
CA HIS A 11 20.81 16.84 -18.96
C HIS A 11 19.63 16.16 -18.25
N ALA A 12 19.37 14.91 -18.61
CA ALA A 12 18.60 14.01 -17.76
C ALA A 12 19.39 13.77 -16.46
N PRO A 13 18.78 13.85 -15.27
CA PRO A 13 19.40 13.28 -14.09
C PRO A 13 19.33 11.77 -14.23
N GLY A 14 20.40 11.18 -14.75
CA GLY A 14 20.67 9.75 -14.60
C GLY A 14 20.94 9.46 -13.13
N GLY A 15 19.88 9.24 -12.36
CA GLY A 15 19.98 8.56 -11.08
C GLY A 15 20.12 7.07 -11.36
N GLU A 16 21.29 6.50 -11.09
CA GLU A 16 21.44 5.06 -11.00
C GLU A 16 20.40 4.49 -10.01
N PRO A 17 19.78 3.32 -10.28
CA PRO A 17 18.98 2.64 -9.28
C PRO A 17 19.88 2.33 -8.09
N GLY A 18 19.54 2.89 -6.93
CA GLY A 18 20.33 2.78 -5.71
C GLY A 18 20.74 1.34 -5.40
N ALA A 19 22.05 1.15 -5.31
CA ALA A 19 22.70 -0.09 -4.96
C ALA A 19 22.39 -0.55 -3.52
N GLY A 20 22.04 -1.83 -3.35
CA GLY A 20 22.62 -2.70 -2.33
C GLY A 20 22.13 -2.63 -0.87
N GLY A 21 21.09 -1.87 -0.55
CA GLY A 21 20.51 -1.86 0.80
C GLY A 21 19.49 -2.97 1.02
N ARG A 22 19.46 -3.56 2.22
CA ARG A 22 18.38 -4.47 2.63
C ARG A 22 17.07 -3.66 2.74
N PRO A 23 15.93 -4.12 2.19
CA PRO A 23 14.67 -3.40 2.31
C PRO A 23 14.27 -3.29 3.78
N HIS A 24 13.63 -2.18 4.17
CA HIS A 24 13.12 -1.97 5.52
C HIS A 24 11.60 -2.08 5.50
N LEU A 25 11.04 -2.82 6.47
CA LEU A 25 9.60 -3.00 6.64
C LEU A 25 9.19 -2.51 8.02
N LEU A 26 8.14 -1.69 8.08
CA LEU A 26 7.52 -1.28 9.32
C LEU A 26 6.42 -2.27 9.72
N MET A 27 6.46 -2.77 10.95
CA MET A 27 5.39 -3.56 11.56
C MET A 27 4.99 -2.96 12.91
N CYS A 28 3.84 -3.36 13.45
CA CYS A 28 3.39 -3.00 14.79
C CYS A 28 2.94 -4.27 15.50
N ALA A 29 3.37 -4.47 16.75
CA ALA A 29 3.07 -5.68 17.51
C ALA A 29 1.58 -5.74 17.92
N PRO A 30 0.95 -6.92 17.95
CA PRO A 30 -0.47 -7.06 18.25
C PRO A 30 -0.76 -7.02 19.77
N ASP A 31 -0.10 -6.15 20.53
CA ASP A 31 -0.25 -6.11 22.00
C ASP A 31 -1.64 -5.61 22.43
N HIS A 32 -2.29 -4.83 21.57
CA HIS A 32 -3.63 -4.28 21.77
C HIS A 32 -4.62 -4.69 20.66
N PHE A 33 -4.25 -5.70 19.85
CA PHE A 33 -5.08 -6.14 18.73
C PHE A 33 -6.39 -6.78 19.22
N ASP A 34 -7.50 -6.35 18.63
CA ASP A 34 -8.82 -6.94 18.80
C ASP A 34 -9.74 -6.44 17.67
N VAL A 35 -10.89 -7.07 17.47
CA VAL A 35 -11.96 -6.52 16.63
C VAL A 35 -12.95 -5.82 17.57
N GLN A 36 -12.84 -4.49 17.65
CA GLN A 36 -13.66 -3.68 18.58
C GLN A 36 -14.85 -2.98 17.90
N TYR A 37 -14.85 -2.95 16.57
CA TYR A 37 -15.83 -2.27 15.73
C TYR A 37 -15.90 -2.93 14.35
N VAL A 38 -16.83 -2.49 13.50
CA VAL A 38 -16.98 -2.98 12.12
C VAL A 38 -16.87 -1.81 11.15
N ILE A 39 -15.75 -1.77 10.42
CA ILE A 39 -15.46 -0.77 9.37
C ILE A 39 -15.11 -1.41 8.01
N ASN A 40 -15.29 -2.72 7.90
CA ASN A 40 -15.24 -3.48 6.66
C ASN A 40 -16.02 -4.81 6.82
N PRO A 41 -16.41 -5.47 5.72
CA PRO A 41 -17.21 -6.70 5.79
C PRO A 41 -16.56 -7.88 6.53
N TRP A 42 -15.23 -7.94 6.62
CA TRP A 42 -14.53 -9.05 7.29
C TRP A 42 -14.60 -8.97 8.81
N MET A 43 -14.84 -7.77 9.35
CA MET A 43 -15.05 -7.57 10.79
C MET A 43 -16.45 -7.95 11.25
N GLU A 44 -17.42 -8.05 10.32
CA GLU A 44 -18.81 -8.38 10.63
C GLU A 44 -18.91 -9.73 11.37
N GLY A 45 -19.61 -9.75 12.50
CA GLY A 45 -19.72 -10.93 13.35
C GLY A 45 -18.44 -11.36 14.08
N ASN A 46 -17.34 -10.59 14.01
CA ASN A 46 -16.06 -10.93 14.63
C ASN A 46 -15.68 -10.09 15.86
N ILE A 47 -16.54 -9.18 16.33
CA ILE A 47 -16.29 -8.37 17.53
C ILE A 47 -15.94 -9.25 18.74
N GLY A 48 -14.81 -8.98 19.39
CA GLY A 48 -14.32 -9.70 20.57
C GLY A 48 -13.99 -11.18 20.35
N ARG A 49 -13.88 -11.63 19.09
CA ARG A 49 -13.52 -13.02 18.74
C ARG A 49 -12.03 -13.31 18.59
N PRO A 50 -11.14 -12.35 18.26
CA PRO A 50 -9.72 -12.63 18.16
C PRO A 50 -9.12 -13.29 19.41
N ASP A 51 -8.29 -14.31 19.20
CA ASP A 51 -7.43 -14.87 20.23
C ASP A 51 -6.08 -14.14 20.17
N ILE A 52 -5.80 -13.30 21.18
CA ILE A 52 -4.60 -12.47 21.22
C ILE A 52 -3.30 -13.28 21.32
N ALA A 53 -3.35 -14.44 21.98
CA ALA A 53 -2.18 -15.32 22.07
C ALA A 53 -1.88 -15.94 20.70
N ARG A 54 -2.93 -16.38 20.00
CA ARG A 54 -2.80 -16.87 18.62
C ARG A 54 -2.34 -15.77 17.67
N ALA A 55 -2.88 -14.56 17.77
CA ALA A 55 -2.49 -13.41 16.95
C ALA A 55 -1.00 -13.09 17.14
N ARG A 56 -0.49 -13.12 18.37
CA ARG A 56 0.95 -12.94 18.66
C ARG A 56 1.82 -14.01 18.00
N VAL A 57 1.41 -15.28 18.07
CA VAL A 57 2.15 -16.39 17.42
C VAL A 57 2.17 -16.21 15.90
N GLN A 58 1.03 -15.87 15.29
CA GLN A 58 0.93 -15.64 13.84
C GLN A 58 1.78 -14.44 13.39
N TRP A 59 1.72 -13.34 14.14
CA TRP A 59 2.48 -12.14 13.85
C TRP A 59 3.99 -12.37 13.97
N GLU A 60 4.46 -13.08 15.01
CA GLU A 60 5.89 -13.37 15.16
C GLU A 60 6.39 -14.31 14.06
N ALA A 61 5.56 -15.26 13.61
CA ALA A 61 5.89 -16.11 12.47
C ALA A 61 6.05 -15.29 11.17
N LEU A 62 5.15 -14.34 10.91
CA LEU A 62 5.26 -13.41 9.79
C LEU A 62 6.52 -12.54 9.91
N ARG A 63 6.74 -11.92 11.08
CA ARG A 63 7.92 -11.10 11.36
C ARG A 63 9.21 -11.86 11.12
N ALA A 64 9.31 -13.09 11.62
CA ALA A 64 10.47 -13.96 11.43
C ALA A 64 10.67 -14.35 9.96
N ALA A 65 9.59 -14.55 9.20
CA ALA A 65 9.67 -14.83 7.77
C ALA A 65 10.21 -13.63 6.99
N LEU A 66 9.66 -12.44 7.23
CA LEU A 66 10.09 -11.19 6.61
C LEU A 66 11.52 -10.82 6.98
N ALA A 67 11.91 -11.02 8.24
CA ALA A 67 13.26 -10.73 8.75
C ALA A 67 14.38 -11.57 8.13
N ARG A 68 14.06 -12.58 7.30
CA ARG A 68 15.06 -13.27 6.45
C ARG A 68 15.43 -12.45 5.22
N HIS A 69 14.54 -11.60 4.72
CA HIS A 69 14.71 -10.87 3.46
C HIS A 69 14.80 -9.35 3.66
N ALA A 70 14.24 -8.82 4.75
CA ALA A 70 14.20 -7.40 5.08
C ALA A 70 14.72 -7.11 6.50
N GLU A 71 15.04 -5.85 6.76
CA GLU A 71 15.12 -5.31 8.11
C GLU A 71 13.71 -4.97 8.59
N VAL A 72 13.23 -5.66 9.63
CA VAL A 72 11.90 -5.40 10.18
C VAL A 72 12.03 -4.48 11.39
N VAL A 73 11.48 -3.27 11.25
CA VAL A 73 11.39 -2.26 12.29
C VAL A 73 10.00 -2.30 12.90
N VAL A 74 9.90 -2.27 14.23
CA VAL A 74 8.62 -2.36 14.94
C VAL A 74 8.29 -1.03 15.59
N CYS A 75 7.17 -0.40 15.25
CA CYS A 75 6.66 0.75 15.99
C CYS A 75 5.89 0.31 17.25
N PRO A 76 5.87 1.15 18.31
CA PRO A 76 5.10 0.86 19.50
C PRO A 76 3.59 0.81 19.20
N PRO A 77 2.87 -0.22 19.68
CA PRO A 77 1.40 -0.23 19.62
C PRO A 77 0.83 0.78 20.64
N ALA A 78 -0.39 1.27 20.38
CA ALA A 78 -1.09 2.18 21.28
C ALA A 78 -2.38 1.54 21.84
N PRO A 79 -2.65 1.67 23.16
CA PRO A 79 -3.91 1.21 23.74
C PRO A 79 -5.13 1.86 23.07
N GLY A 80 -6.16 1.07 22.80
CA GLY A 80 -7.40 1.54 22.17
C GLY A 80 -7.32 1.71 20.65
N LEU A 81 -6.17 1.43 20.02
CA LEU A 81 -5.98 1.46 18.56
C LEU A 81 -5.61 0.07 18.03
N PRO A 82 -6.58 -0.87 18.00
CA PRO A 82 -6.30 -2.26 17.67
C PRO A 82 -5.79 -2.46 16.24
N ASP A 83 -6.17 -1.58 15.31
CA ASP A 83 -5.81 -1.67 13.89
C ASP A 83 -4.41 -1.10 13.57
N MET A 84 -3.67 -0.57 14.56
CA MET A 84 -2.28 -0.11 14.33
C MET A 84 -1.35 -1.22 13.83
N VAL A 85 -1.73 -2.49 14.03
CA VAL A 85 -1.01 -3.65 13.47
C VAL A 85 -0.93 -3.62 11.94
N PHE A 86 -1.88 -2.95 11.27
CA PHE A 86 -1.96 -2.81 9.81
C PHE A 86 -1.16 -1.60 9.32
N THR A 87 0.16 -1.70 9.44
CA THR A 87 1.11 -0.62 9.11
C THR A 87 1.19 -0.26 7.63
N ALA A 88 0.66 -1.10 6.74
CA ALA A 88 0.46 -0.75 5.33
C ALA A 88 -0.36 0.55 5.17
N ASN A 89 -1.25 0.83 6.12
CA ASN A 89 -2.06 2.04 6.12
C ASN A 89 -1.45 3.20 6.91
N ALA A 90 -0.18 3.13 7.34
CA ALA A 90 0.47 4.24 8.03
C ALA A 90 0.70 5.46 7.11
N GLY A 91 0.94 5.19 5.83
CA GLY A 91 1.19 6.20 4.80
C GLY A 91 1.86 5.58 3.58
N LEU A 92 2.18 6.42 2.60
CA LEU A 92 2.93 6.06 1.40
C LEU A 92 4.33 6.66 1.49
N VAL A 93 5.36 5.80 1.44
CA VAL A 93 6.76 6.21 1.57
C VAL A 93 7.45 6.20 0.21
N LEU A 94 8.13 7.30 -0.14
CA LEU A 94 9.05 7.37 -1.29
C LEU A 94 10.17 8.39 -1.01
N ASN A 95 11.43 7.98 -1.16
CA ASN A 95 12.62 8.84 -1.00
C ASN A 95 12.66 9.65 0.31
N ARG A 96 12.53 8.97 1.47
CA ARG A 96 12.45 9.59 2.82
C ARG A 96 11.31 10.59 3.04
N ARG A 97 10.37 10.67 2.11
CA ARG A 97 9.11 11.39 2.28
C ARG A 97 8.00 10.39 2.55
N VAL A 98 7.03 10.79 3.36
CA VAL A 98 5.81 10.02 3.59
C VAL A 98 4.60 10.93 3.43
N ILE A 99 3.69 10.56 2.54
CA ILE A 99 2.32 11.07 2.60
C ILE A 99 1.62 10.25 3.66
N LEU A 100 1.33 10.87 4.80
CA LEU A 100 0.63 10.22 5.89
C LEU A 100 -0.79 9.85 5.44
N SER A 101 -1.32 8.76 5.98
CA SER A 101 -2.73 8.45 5.80
C SER A 101 -3.63 9.49 6.47
N ALA A 102 -4.79 9.71 5.85
CA ALA A 102 -5.94 10.42 6.39
C ALA A 102 -7.14 9.47 6.33
N PHE A 103 -7.44 8.81 7.45
CA PHE A 103 -8.34 7.66 7.50
C PHE A 103 -9.79 8.05 7.28
N ALA A 104 -10.51 7.22 6.51
CA ALA A 104 -11.94 7.42 6.24
C ALA A 104 -12.81 7.21 7.48
N HIS A 105 -12.36 6.38 8.40
CA HIS A 105 -13.12 5.98 9.58
C HIS A 105 -12.55 6.63 10.86
N PRO A 106 -13.40 7.27 11.69
CA PRO A 106 -12.95 7.92 12.93
C PRO A 106 -12.31 6.96 13.93
N GLN A 107 -12.60 5.67 13.82
CA GLN A 107 -11.98 4.63 14.65
C GLN A 107 -10.46 4.53 14.45
N ARG A 108 -9.96 4.82 13.24
CA ARG A 108 -8.53 4.74 12.89
C ARG A 108 -7.82 6.09 12.84
N GLN A 109 -8.56 7.20 12.79
CA GLN A 109 -7.97 8.55 12.76
C GLN A 109 -6.96 8.84 13.89
N PRO A 110 -7.14 8.37 15.14
CA PRO A 110 -6.12 8.61 16.17
C PRO A 110 -4.77 7.94 15.88
N GLU A 111 -4.71 6.92 15.01
CA GLU A 111 -3.46 6.28 14.59
C GLU A 111 -2.53 7.24 13.83
N GLU A 112 -3.11 8.24 13.16
CA GLU A 112 -2.38 9.23 12.34
C GLU A 112 -1.31 9.95 13.17
N VAL A 113 -1.65 10.34 14.41
CA VAL A 113 -0.72 11.02 15.32
C VAL A 113 0.48 10.12 15.63
N HIS A 114 0.22 8.85 15.97
CA HIS A 114 1.27 7.89 16.30
C HIS A 114 2.19 7.60 15.11
N PHE A 115 1.64 7.40 13.91
CA PHE A 115 2.44 7.19 12.72
C PHE A 115 3.23 8.45 12.33
N ALA A 116 2.63 9.64 12.41
CA ALA A 116 3.33 10.90 12.13
C ALA A 116 4.51 11.13 13.08
N GLU A 117 4.31 10.91 14.37
CA GLU A 117 5.37 10.99 15.38
C GLU A 117 6.49 9.98 15.10
N TRP A 118 6.12 8.73 14.79
CA TRP A 118 7.09 7.70 14.47
C TRP A 118 7.92 8.07 13.23
N PHE A 119 7.28 8.47 12.13
CA PHE A 119 7.97 8.86 10.91
C PHE A 119 8.90 10.06 11.11
N ARG A 120 8.45 11.11 11.85
CA ARG A 120 9.31 12.25 12.19
C ARG A 120 10.53 11.84 13.02
N ALA A 121 10.32 10.99 14.03
CA ALA A 121 11.41 10.49 14.87
C ALA A 121 12.44 9.67 14.09
N HIS A 122 12.04 9.04 12.98
CA HIS A 122 12.92 8.27 12.10
C HIS A 122 13.44 9.10 10.90
N GLY A 123 13.25 10.43 10.94
CA GLY A 123 13.81 11.39 10.00
C GLY A 123 13.13 11.40 8.62
N PHE A 124 11.86 11.02 8.54
CA PHE A 124 11.06 11.20 7.34
C PHE A 124 10.47 12.61 7.29
N GLU A 125 10.37 13.16 6.08
CA GLU A 125 9.52 14.31 5.82
C GLU A 125 8.06 13.85 5.80
N VAL A 126 7.29 14.25 6.81
CA VAL A 126 5.86 13.90 6.93
C VAL A 126 5.01 14.95 6.25
N ILE A 127 4.29 14.54 5.22
CA ILE A 127 3.37 15.36 4.44
C ILE A 127 1.95 14.91 4.76
N LEU A 128 1.10 15.87 5.14
CA LEU A 128 -0.32 15.60 5.42
C LEU A 128 -1.14 15.88 4.16
N PRO A 129 -2.03 14.96 3.74
CA PRO A 129 -3.03 15.28 2.72
C PRO A 129 -3.88 16.47 3.15
N PRO A 130 -4.09 17.49 2.30
CA PRO A 130 -5.00 18.57 2.63
C PRO A 130 -6.46 18.06 2.68
N GLU A 131 -7.28 18.66 3.54
CA GLU A 131 -8.72 18.41 3.48
C GLU A 131 -9.31 18.83 2.11
N PRO A 132 -10.29 18.10 1.55
CA PRO A 132 -11.02 16.96 2.14
C PRO A 132 -10.47 15.58 1.73
N TYR A 133 -9.19 15.48 1.36
CA TYR A 133 -8.64 14.25 0.80
C TYR A 133 -8.55 13.14 1.85
N ARG A 134 -9.01 11.95 1.47
CA ARG A 134 -8.81 10.71 2.21
C ARG A 134 -7.82 9.84 1.47
N PHE A 135 -6.90 9.24 2.21
CA PHE A 135 -5.88 8.37 1.67
C PHE A 135 -5.40 7.39 2.73
N GLU A 136 -5.37 6.10 2.44
CA GLU A 136 -4.99 5.06 3.43
C GLU A 136 -3.68 4.34 3.08
N GLY A 137 -2.72 5.12 2.59
CA GLY A 137 -1.31 4.73 2.50
C GLY A 137 -1.03 3.64 1.46
N CYS A 138 0.00 2.84 1.71
CA CYS A 138 0.38 1.71 0.85
C CYS A 138 -0.71 0.63 0.72
N GLY A 139 -1.70 0.60 1.62
CA GLY A 139 -2.88 -0.26 1.44
C GLY A 139 -3.71 0.12 0.20
N ASP A 140 -3.75 1.41 -0.16
CA ASP A 140 -4.42 1.92 -1.36
C ASP A 140 -3.44 2.43 -2.43
N ALA A 141 -2.14 2.32 -2.21
CA ALA A 141 -1.10 2.75 -3.14
C ALA A 141 -0.02 1.68 -3.30
N VAL A 142 -0.14 0.88 -4.36
CA VAL A 142 0.80 -0.23 -4.64
C VAL A 142 1.86 0.25 -5.62
N PHE A 143 3.12 0.17 -5.20
CA PHE A 143 4.25 0.57 -6.04
C PHE A 143 4.67 -0.54 -7.00
N ASP A 144 4.62 -0.26 -8.30
CA ASP A 144 5.11 -1.15 -9.35
C ASP A 144 6.52 -0.72 -9.74
N THR A 145 7.49 -1.38 -9.11
CA THR A 145 8.92 -1.14 -9.35
C THR A 145 9.35 -1.49 -10.77
N HIS A 146 8.66 -2.39 -11.46
CA HIS A 146 9.01 -2.74 -12.84
C HIS A 146 8.58 -1.64 -13.82
N ARG A 147 7.39 -1.08 -13.61
CA ARG A 147 6.81 -0.04 -14.47
C ARG A 147 7.08 1.38 -14.00
N GLN A 148 7.70 1.54 -12.82
CA GLN A 148 8.02 2.84 -12.22
C GLN A 148 6.78 3.73 -12.02
N LEU A 149 5.68 3.12 -11.56
CA LEU A 149 4.41 3.81 -11.32
C LEU A 149 3.76 3.38 -10.01
N LEU A 150 2.79 4.16 -9.54
CA LEU A 150 1.88 3.79 -8.45
C LEU A 150 0.51 3.41 -9.01
N TRP A 151 0.04 2.23 -8.63
CA TRP A 151 -1.38 1.89 -8.72
C TRP A 151 -2.09 2.49 -7.51
N LEU A 152 -3.11 3.33 -7.74
CA LEU A 152 -3.85 4.02 -6.68
C LEU A 152 -5.30 3.54 -6.65
N GLY A 153 -5.69 2.88 -5.57
CA GLY A 153 -7.04 2.42 -5.30
C GLY A 153 -7.93 3.55 -4.82
N TYR A 154 -9.18 3.57 -5.28
CA TYR A 154 -10.20 4.46 -4.74
C TYR A 154 -11.59 3.83 -4.75
N GLY A 155 -12.50 4.41 -3.98
CA GLY A 155 -13.93 4.08 -3.97
C GLY A 155 -14.47 3.82 -2.58
N GLN A 156 -13.76 3.03 -1.77
CA GLN A 156 -14.19 2.67 -0.42
C GLN A 156 -13.47 3.47 0.67
N ARG A 157 -12.14 3.61 0.56
CA ARG A 157 -11.31 4.26 1.58
C ARG A 157 -10.71 5.56 1.05
N SER A 158 -9.72 5.45 0.16
CA SER A 158 -9.10 6.60 -0.49
C SER A 158 -10.03 7.29 -1.49
N SER A 159 -9.94 8.61 -1.56
CA SER A 159 -10.69 9.48 -2.47
C SER A 159 -9.93 9.69 -3.78
N LEU A 160 -10.62 9.63 -4.92
CA LEU A 160 -10.01 9.87 -6.24
C LEU A 160 -9.36 11.25 -6.32
N GLU A 161 -9.93 12.22 -5.63
CA GLU A 161 -9.48 13.61 -5.56
C GLU A 161 -8.09 13.75 -4.91
N ALA A 162 -7.64 12.75 -4.13
CA ALA A 162 -6.31 12.72 -3.54
C ALA A 162 -5.21 12.33 -4.54
N HIS A 163 -5.56 11.68 -5.66
CA HIS A 163 -4.58 11.08 -6.56
C HIS A 163 -3.68 12.13 -7.26
N PRO A 164 -4.21 13.28 -7.75
CA PRO A 164 -3.36 14.34 -8.29
C PRO A 164 -2.35 14.87 -7.27
N PHE A 165 -2.78 15.05 -6.02
CA PHE A 165 -1.91 15.47 -4.92
C PHE A 165 -0.80 14.43 -4.66
N ILE A 166 -1.12 13.14 -4.69
CA ILE A 166 -0.13 12.06 -4.53
C ILE A 166 0.87 12.09 -5.69
N ALA A 167 0.40 12.20 -6.93
CA ALA A 167 1.25 12.25 -8.12
C ALA A 167 2.21 13.44 -8.09
N GLU A 168 1.72 14.64 -7.76
CA GLU A 168 2.52 15.86 -7.64
C GLU A 168 3.49 15.77 -6.46
N THR A 169 3.05 15.30 -5.30
CA THR A 169 3.91 15.22 -4.12
C THR A 169 5.03 14.20 -4.31
N MET A 170 4.70 13.01 -4.81
CA MET A 170 5.65 11.92 -4.99
C MET A 170 6.47 12.04 -6.27
N GLN A 171 6.06 12.87 -7.23
CA GLN A 171 6.71 13.06 -8.53
C GLN A 171 6.85 11.74 -9.29
N ILE A 172 5.74 11.00 -9.40
CA ILE A 172 5.70 9.68 -10.01
C ILE A 172 4.43 9.47 -10.83
N GLU A 173 4.51 8.64 -11.86
CA GLU A 173 3.33 8.24 -12.62
C GLU A 173 2.34 7.49 -11.72
N THR A 174 1.06 7.84 -11.81
CA THR A 174 -0.01 7.21 -11.05
C THR A 174 -1.10 6.70 -11.96
N VAL A 175 -1.67 5.54 -11.65
CA VAL A 175 -2.82 4.97 -12.35
C VAL A 175 -3.94 4.73 -11.35
N SER A 176 -5.08 5.37 -11.56
CA SER A 176 -6.23 5.27 -10.66
C SER A 176 -7.06 4.03 -10.98
N LEU A 177 -7.37 3.23 -9.96
CA LEU A 177 -8.14 1.99 -10.06
C LEU A 177 -9.32 2.03 -9.08
N ARG A 178 -10.54 1.90 -9.61
CA ARG A 178 -11.78 1.90 -8.83
C ARG A 178 -12.07 0.50 -8.29
N LEU A 179 -12.16 0.39 -6.98
CA LEU A 179 -12.62 -0.81 -6.28
C LEU A 179 -14.16 -0.78 -6.19
N VAL A 180 -14.82 -1.87 -6.59
CA VAL A 180 -16.28 -1.97 -6.67
C VAL A 180 -16.91 -2.92 -5.67
N ASP A 181 -16.10 -3.79 -5.06
CA ASP A 181 -16.57 -4.79 -4.11
C ASP A 181 -16.08 -4.44 -2.69
N PRO A 182 -16.99 -4.25 -1.71
CA PRO A 182 -16.62 -3.81 -0.37
C PRO A 182 -15.76 -4.83 0.41
N ARG A 183 -15.66 -6.08 -0.04
CA ARG A 183 -14.73 -7.07 0.55
C ARG A 183 -13.29 -6.75 0.21
N TYR A 184 -13.03 -6.13 -0.94
CA TYR A 184 -11.71 -5.72 -1.38
C TYR A 184 -11.60 -4.20 -1.28
N TYR A 185 -11.71 -3.70 -0.05
CA TYR A 185 -11.86 -2.28 0.27
C TYR A 185 -10.55 -1.46 0.21
N HIS A 186 -9.42 -2.16 0.23
CA HIS A 186 -8.09 -1.62 -0.05
C HIS A 186 -7.51 -2.27 -1.30
N LEU A 187 -6.68 -1.52 -2.03
CA LEU A 187 -6.04 -2.03 -3.25
C LEU A 187 -5.16 -3.26 -2.98
N ASP A 188 -4.40 -3.27 -1.90
CA ASP A 188 -3.47 -4.35 -1.54
C ASP A 188 -4.17 -5.68 -1.18
N VAL A 189 -5.48 -5.67 -0.97
CA VAL A 189 -6.29 -6.89 -0.80
C VAL A 189 -6.74 -7.46 -2.16
N ALA A 190 -6.63 -6.69 -3.24
CA ALA A 190 -7.05 -7.08 -4.59
C ALA A 190 -5.93 -7.05 -5.63
N LEU A 191 -4.79 -6.41 -5.39
CA LEU A 191 -3.69 -6.27 -6.34
C LEU A 191 -2.34 -6.23 -5.63
N CYS A 192 -1.40 -7.02 -6.15
CA CYS A 192 0.00 -7.02 -5.75
C CYS A 192 0.89 -6.95 -7.01
N ALA A 193 1.68 -5.88 -7.11
CA ALA A 193 2.70 -5.75 -8.13
C ALA A 193 3.98 -6.46 -7.67
N LEU A 194 4.47 -7.42 -8.45
CA LEU A 194 5.63 -8.23 -8.10
C LEU A 194 6.91 -7.63 -8.71
N PRO A 195 8.09 -7.76 -8.04
CA PRO A 195 9.35 -7.20 -8.52
C PRO A 195 9.75 -7.64 -9.95
N GLY A 196 9.38 -8.85 -10.36
CA GLY A 196 9.62 -9.36 -11.72
C GLY A 196 8.78 -8.69 -12.82
N GLY A 197 7.81 -7.85 -12.43
CA GLY A 197 6.88 -7.14 -13.30
C GLY A 197 5.56 -7.86 -13.57
N ASP A 198 5.38 -9.02 -12.93
CA ASP A 198 4.08 -9.70 -12.84
C ASP A 198 3.13 -8.91 -11.95
N VAL A 199 1.83 -9.00 -12.22
CA VAL A 199 0.79 -8.39 -11.40
C VAL A 199 -0.22 -9.47 -11.03
N MET A 200 -0.30 -9.76 -9.74
CA MET A 200 -1.31 -10.63 -9.16
C MET A 200 -2.51 -9.78 -8.77
N TYR A 201 -3.69 -10.08 -9.31
CA TYR A 201 -4.88 -9.27 -9.03
C TYR A 201 -6.18 -10.07 -9.14
N HIS A 202 -7.20 -9.67 -8.38
CA HIS A 202 -8.54 -10.25 -8.46
C HIS A 202 -9.43 -9.40 -9.40
N PRO A 203 -9.72 -9.84 -10.64
CA PRO A 203 -10.37 -8.98 -11.64
C PRO A 203 -11.74 -8.45 -11.20
N ALA A 204 -12.51 -9.24 -10.45
CA ALA A 204 -13.86 -8.85 -10.01
C ALA A 204 -13.88 -7.77 -8.91
N ALA A 205 -12.73 -7.40 -8.36
CA ALA A 205 -12.63 -6.28 -7.42
C ALA A 205 -12.70 -4.91 -8.12
N PHE A 206 -12.51 -4.85 -9.44
CA PHE A 206 -12.36 -3.61 -10.22
C PHE A 206 -13.55 -3.33 -11.12
N ASP A 207 -13.82 -2.05 -11.41
CA ASP A 207 -14.72 -1.69 -12.50
C ASP A 207 -14.08 -1.95 -13.87
N SER A 208 -14.90 -1.97 -14.93
CA SER A 208 -14.41 -2.29 -16.28
C SER A 208 -13.33 -1.32 -16.79
N PRO A 209 -13.43 0.01 -16.60
CA PRO A 209 -12.34 0.93 -16.96
C PRO A 209 -11.02 0.64 -16.24
N SER A 210 -11.06 0.34 -14.94
CA SER A 210 -9.87 0.06 -14.14
C SER A 210 -9.23 -1.27 -14.55
N LEU A 211 -10.06 -2.30 -14.77
CA LEU A 211 -9.60 -3.57 -15.29
C LEU A 211 -8.93 -3.41 -16.67
N ALA A 212 -9.55 -2.63 -17.56
CA ALA A 212 -8.96 -2.33 -18.86
C ALA A 212 -7.62 -1.59 -18.73
N GLU A 213 -7.43 -0.74 -17.71
CA GLU A 213 -6.14 -0.09 -17.51
C GLU A 213 -5.03 -1.04 -17.03
N ILE A 214 -5.38 -1.97 -16.14
CA ILE A 214 -4.46 -3.05 -15.74
C ILE A 214 -4.06 -3.85 -16.99
N GLU A 215 -5.03 -4.24 -17.81
CA GLU A 215 -4.78 -5.02 -19.02
C GLU A 215 -4.00 -4.24 -20.09
N ARG A 216 -4.20 -2.93 -20.22
CA ARG A 216 -3.44 -2.12 -21.18
C ARG A 216 -1.96 -2.03 -20.81
N ARG A 217 -1.65 -1.98 -19.51
CA ARG A 217 -0.29 -1.73 -18.99
C ARG A 217 0.49 -2.99 -18.62
N VAL A 218 -0.21 -4.09 -18.33
CA VAL A 218 0.39 -5.38 -17.98
C VAL A 218 0.26 -6.31 -19.18
N ALA A 219 1.37 -6.82 -19.71
CA ALA A 219 1.35 -7.80 -20.80
C ALA A 219 0.61 -9.08 -20.37
N PRO A 220 -0.17 -9.75 -21.24
CA PRO A 220 -0.96 -10.92 -20.87
C PRO A 220 -0.19 -12.02 -20.11
N GLU A 221 1.06 -12.27 -20.51
CA GLU A 221 1.96 -13.25 -19.90
C GLU A 221 2.45 -12.88 -18.48
N ARG A 222 2.27 -11.61 -18.07
CA ARG A 222 2.63 -11.08 -16.75
C ARG A 222 1.42 -10.87 -15.85
N ARG A 223 0.23 -11.27 -16.29
CA ARG A 223 -1.01 -11.16 -15.51
C ARG A 223 -1.22 -12.47 -14.75
N ILE A 224 -1.39 -12.37 -13.44
CA ILE A 224 -1.75 -13.49 -12.57
C ILE A 224 -3.16 -13.22 -12.02
N PRO A 225 -4.22 -13.55 -12.79
CA PRO A 225 -5.59 -13.36 -12.32
C PRO A 225 -5.90 -14.33 -11.17
N VAL A 226 -6.29 -13.79 -10.03
CA VAL A 226 -6.59 -14.54 -8.81
C VAL A 226 -8.05 -14.96 -8.80
N SER A 227 -8.29 -16.24 -8.52
CA SER A 227 -9.63 -16.82 -8.43
C SER A 227 -10.43 -16.20 -7.26
N ALA A 228 -11.76 -16.31 -7.30
CA ALA A 228 -12.58 -15.86 -6.17
C ALA A 228 -12.29 -16.65 -4.87
N GLY A 229 -11.85 -17.91 -4.96
CA GLY A 229 -11.50 -18.72 -3.80
C GLY A 229 -10.20 -18.24 -3.14
N ASP A 230 -9.17 -17.99 -3.94
CA ASP A 230 -7.87 -17.50 -3.45
C ASP A 230 -7.97 -16.05 -2.95
N ALA A 231 -8.77 -15.22 -3.62
CA ALA A 231 -9.01 -13.84 -3.20
C ALA A 231 -9.69 -13.78 -1.82
N GLN A 232 -10.59 -14.72 -1.50
CA GLN A 232 -11.25 -14.79 -0.19
C GLN A 232 -10.30 -15.13 0.98
N VAL A 233 -9.16 -15.74 0.69
CA VAL A 233 -8.11 -16.02 1.68
C VAL A 233 -6.96 -15.04 1.58
N PHE A 234 -7.19 -13.86 0.99
CA PHE A 234 -6.25 -12.74 0.89
C PHE A 234 -4.99 -13.08 0.07
N ALA A 235 -5.09 -13.93 -0.96
CA ALA A 235 -3.92 -14.28 -1.78
C ALA A 235 -3.24 -13.07 -2.44
N CYS A 236 -4.00 -12.01 -2.78
CA CYS A 236 -3.41 -10.76 -3.28
C CYS A 236 -2.66 -9.96 -2.21
N ASN A 237 -2.93 -10.17 -0.91
CA ASN A 237 -2.28 -9.43 0.18
C ASN A 237 -0.93 -10.05 0.53
N ALA A 238 -0.03 -10.06 -0.46
CA ALA A 238 1.28 -10.69 -0.38
C ALA A 238 2.41 -9.65 -0.23
N VAL A 239 3.51 -10.07 0.39
CA VAL A 239 4.71 -9.24 0.58
C VAL A 239 5.85 -9.78 -0.28
N ALA A 240 6.06 -9.16 -1.44
CA ALA A 240 7.11 -9.57 -2.36
C ALA A 240 8.45 -8.88 -2.06
N LEU A 241 9.50 -9.66 -1.80
CA LEU A 241 10.85 -9.19 -1.48
C LEU A 241 11.89 -9.90 -2.36
N GLY A 242 12.28 -9.25 -3.46
CA GLY A 242 13.16 -9.88 -4.45
C GLY A 242 12.47 -11.07 -5.11
N GLU A 243 13.03 -12.27 -4.97
CA GLU A 243 12.45 -13.52 -5.48
C GLU A 243 11.55 -14.23 -4.45
N ALA A 244 11.43 -13.71 -3.22
CA ALA A 244 10.55 -14.27 -2.20
C ALA A 244 9.15 -13.62 -2.28
N LEU A 245 8.12 -14.46 -2.23
CA LEU A 245 6.70 -14.07 -2.10
C LEU A 245 6.13 -14.59 -0.78
#